data_AF-A0A849FE00-F1
#
_entry.id   AF-A0A849FE00-F1
#
_cell.length_a   1.000
_cell.length_b   1.000
_cell.length_c   1.000
_cell.angle_alpha   90.00
_cell.angle_beta   90.00
_cell.angle_gamma   90.00
#
_symmetry.space_group_name_H-M   'P 1'
#
loop_
_entity.id
_entity.type
_entity.pdbx_description
1 polymer ?
#
loop_
_entity_poly.entity_id
_entity_poly.type
_entity_poly.pdbx_seq_one_letter_code
_entity_poly.pdbx_strand_id
1 'polypeptide(L)' 'MSDWKSLAAKELRGRPLEDLDWETLEGIRVKPLYTQDDMADVNHLGSTPGFAPFTRGVKATMYAGRPWTIRQYAG' A
#
# COMPACT_ATOMS: atom_id res chain seq x y z
N MET A 1 9.89 -12.54 10.91
CA MET A 1 8.63 -11.96 11.45
C MET A 1 8.42 -12.23 12.95
N SER A 2 8.94 -13.34 13.50
CA SER A 2 8.86 -13.67 14.94
C SER A 2 9.39 -12.58 15.86
N ASP A 3 10.53 -11.98 15.49
CA ASP A 3 11.25 -11.06 16.38
C ASP A 3 10.49 -9.75 16.57
N TRP A 4 9.96 -9.21 15.47
CA TRP A 4 9.12 -8.01 15.51
C TRP A 4 7.84 -8.25 16.32
N LYS A 5 7.13 -9.36 16.07
CA LYS A 5 5.92 -9.71 16.84
C LYS A 5 6.20 -9.81 18.34
N SER A 6 7.34 -10.38 18.70
CA SER A 6 7.76 -10.56 20.10
C SER A 6 8.05 -9.21 20.77
N LEU A 7 8.75 -8.31 20.07
CA LEU A 7 9.04 -6.97 20.58
C LEU A 7 7.75 -6.14 20.71
N ALA A 8 6.91 -6.14 19.68
CA ALA A 8 5.64 -5.42 19.68
C ALA A 8 4.71 -5.90 20.81
N ALA A 9 4.59 -7.21 21.02
CA ALA A 9 3.80 -7.77 22.13
C ALA A 9 4.30 -7.31 23.51
N LYS A 10 5.62 -7.19 23.69
CA LYS A 10 6.22 -6.65 24.92
C LYS A 10 5.88 -5.18 25.12
N GLU A 11 5.93 -4.38 24.07
CA GLU A 11 5.63 -2.94 24.11
C GLU A 11 4.14 -2.64 24.31
N LEU A 12 3.26 -3.53 23.82
CA LEU A 12 1.81 -3.43 23.97
C LEU A 12 1.31 -3.72 25.39
N ARG A 13 2.16 -4.22 26.30
CA ARG A 13 1.87 -4.41 27.73
C ARG A 13 0.56 -5.17 27.98
N GLY A 14 0.36 -6.27 27.25
CA GLY A 14 -0.80 -7.15 27.41
C GLY A 14 -2.01 -6.80 26.53
N ARG A 15 -1.95 -5.71 25.75
CA ARG A 15 -2.90 -5.52 24.65
C ARG A 15 -2.61 -6.49 23.50
N PRO A 16 -3.64 -7.02 22.83
CA PRO A 16 -3.47 -7.89 21.67
C PRO A 16 -2.77 -7.16 20.53
N LEU A 17 -2.04 -7.89 19.68
CA LEU A 17 -1.30 -7.30 18.56
C LEU A 17 -2.26 -6.75 17.50
N GLU A 18 -3.43 -7.35 17.41
CA GLU A 18 -4.56 -7.00 16.54
C GLU A 18 -5.12 -5.61 16.83
N ASP A 19 -4.91 -5.06 18.05
CA ASP A 19 -5.29 -3.67 18.36
C ASP A 19 -4.51 -2.63 17.52
N LEU A 20 -3.41 -3.06 16.88
CA LEU A 20 -2.64 -2.22 15.97
C LEU A 20 -3.15 -2.26 14.52
N ASP A 21 -4.09 -3.15 14.20
CA ASP A 21 -4.71 -3.17 12.87
C ASP A 21 -5.65 -1.96 12.72
N TRP A 22 -5.65 -1.38 11.52
CA TRP A 22 -6.58 -0.30 11.18
C TRP A 22 -7.69 -0.83 10.26
N GLU A 23 -8.92 -0.84 10.79
CA GLU A 23 -10.13 -1.03 9.99
C GLU A 23 -10.48 0.28 9.28
N THR A 24 -10.21 0.32 7.98
CA THR A 24 -10.56 1.47 7.12
C THR A 24 -12.07 1.51 6.87
N LEU A 25 -12.59 2.68 6.48
CA LEU A 25 -14.02 2.84 6.15
C LEU A 25 -14.41 2.02 4.91
N GLU A 26 -13.44 1.69 4.08
CA GLU A 26 -13.55 0.83 2.92
C GLU A 26 -13.68 -0.67 3.27
N GLY A 27 -13.61 -1.02 4.56
CA GLY A 27 -13.67 -2.41 5.03
C GLY A 27 -12.38 -3.20 4.79
N ILE A 28 -11.26 -2.50 4.58
CA ILE A 28 -9.94 -3.09 4.40
C ILE A 28 -9.19 -3.03 5.72
N ARG A 29 -8.75 -4.18 6.22
CA ARG A 29 -7.87 -4.29 7.38
C ARG A 29 -6.43 -4.01 6.98
N VAL A 30 -5.88 -2.90 7.48
CA VAL A 30 -4.50 -2.50 7.26
C VAL A 30 -3.65 -3.02 8.42
N LYS A 31 -2.67 -3.87 8.11
CA LYS A 31 -1.72 -4.42 9.10
C LYS A 31 -0.73 -3.34 9.55
N PRO A 32 -0.24 -3.39 10.79
CA PRO A 32 0.76 -2.44 11.31
C PRO A 32 2.15 -2.62 10.69
N LEU A 33 2.41 -3.73 10.01
CA LEU A 33 3.65 -4.01 9.31
C LEU A 33 3.39 -4.89 8.09
N TYR A 34 3.99 -4.50 6.96
CA TYR A 34 4.05 -5.30 5.74
C TYR A 34 5.51 -5.63 5.42
N THR A 35 5.73 -6.78 4.81
CA THR A 35 7.03 -7.38 4.52
C THR A 35 7.04 -7.93 3.09
N GLN A 36 8.18 -8.46 2.65
CA GLN A 36 8.29 -9.10 1.34
C GLN A 36 7.33 -10.30 1.19
N ASP A 37 7.05 -11.03 2.27
CA ASP A 37 6.13 -12.17 2.25
C ASP A 37 4.71 -11.74 1.84
N ASP A 38 4.32 -10.50 2.14
CA ASP A 38 3.01 -9.95 1.78
C ASP A 38 2.89 -9.62 0.29
N MET A 39 4.00 -9.65 -0.45
CA MET A 39 4.04 -9.44 -1.89
C MET A 39 3.95 -10.76 -2.68
N ALA A 40 4.00 -11.92 -2.02
CA ALA A 40 4.07 -13.23 -2.67
C ALA A 40 2.91 -13.48 -3.65
N ASP A 41 1.71 -12.99 -3.32
CA ASP A 41 0.48 -13.21 -4.11
C ASP A 41 0.11 -12.01 -5.01
N VAL A 42 0.98 -11.00 -5.11
CA VAL A 42 0.69 -9.78 -5.88
C VAL A 42 1.08 -9.99 -7.36
N ASN A 43 0.11 -10.47 -8.14
CA ASN A 43 0.33 -10.90 -9.53
C ASN A 43 0.61 -9.78 -10.56
N HIS A 44 0.50 -8.51 -10.20
CA HIS A 44 0.58 -7.38 -11.13
C HIS A 44 1.85 -6.53 -11.00
N LEU A 45 2.82 -6.96 -10.17
CA LEU A 45 4.07 -6.22 -9.91
C LEU A 45 4.96 -6.06 -11.15
N GLY A 46 4.92 -7.02 -12.09
CA GLY A 46 5.76 -7.02 -13.29
C GLY A 46 5.28 -6.10 -14.43
N SER A 47 4.15 -5.41 -14.26
CA SER A 47 3.61 -4.54 -15.32
C SER A 47 4.48 -3.30 -15.55
N THR A 48 4.40 -2.75 -16.76
CA THR A 48 5.04 -1.49 -17.15
C THR A 48 3.96 -0.42 -17.43
N PRO A 49 4.21 0.85 -17.10
CA PRO A 49 3.26 1.93 -17.39
C PRO A 49 3.02 2.04 -18.90
N GLY A 50 1.79 2.37 -19.30
CA GLY A 50 1.40 2.46 -20.71
C GLY A 50 0.87 1.15 -21.32
N PHE A 51 0.86 0.05 -20.57
CA PHE A 51 0.35 -1.25 -21.02
C PHE A 51 -0.71 -1.81 -20.07
N ALA A 52 -1.67 -2.58 -20.61
CA ALA A 52 -2.72 -3.22 -19.83
C ALA A 52 -2.13 -4.16 -18.75
N PRO A 53 -2.72 -4.24 -17.54
CA PRO A 53 -3.99 -3.62 -17.10
C PRO A 53 -3.84 -2.16 -16.59
N PHE A 54 -2.73 -1.48 -16.91
CA PHE A 54 -2.46 -0.07 -16.59
C PHE A 54 -2.38 0.24 -15.09
N THR A 55 -2.14 -0.75 -14.23
CA THR A 55 -1.98 -0.55 -12.78
C THR A 55 -0.91 0.48 -12.43
N ARG A 56 0.14 0.60 -13.26
CA ARG A 56 1.23 1.59 -13.10
C ARG A 56 1.03 2.89 -13.88
N GLY A 57 -0.12 3.06 -14.51
CA GLY A 57 -0.50 4.24 -15.28
C GLY A 57 -0.69 3.99 -16.78
N VAL A 58 -1.45 4.88 -17.43
CA VAL A 58 -1.88 4.76 -18.83
C VAL A 58 -0.88 5.34 -19.85
N LYS A 59 0.17 6.03 -19.39
CA LYS A 59 1.22 6.61 -20.26
C LYS A 59 2.57 6.01 -19.92
N ALA A 60 3.37 5.63 -20.91
CA ALA A 60 4.68 5.03 -20.70
C ALA A 60 5.64 5.92 -19.87
N THR A 61 5.55 7.25 -20.01
CA THR A 61 6.43 8.20 -19.31
C THR A 61 5.79 8.86 -18.09
N MET A 62 4.48 8.66 -17.87
CA MET A 62 3.68 9.32 -16.84
C MET A 62 4.08 10.79 -16.66
N TYR A 63 4.48 11.18 -15.45
CA TYR A 63 4.81 12.56 -15.08
C TYR A 63 6.28 12.92 -15.29
N ALA A 64 7.12 12.01 -15.77
CA ALA A 64 8.51 12.32 -16.09
C ALA A 64 8.64 13.26 -17.31
N GLY A 65 7.68 13.19 -18.25
CA GLY A 65 7.64 14.08 -19.42
C GLY A 65 6.74 15.31 -19.25
N ARG A 66 5.53 15.13 -18.70
CA ARG A 66 4.57 16.21 -18.44
C ARG A 66 3.81 15.94 -17.15
N PRO A 67 3.82 16.85 -16.16
CA PRO A 67 3.12 16.66 -14.89
C PRO A 67 1.59 16.64 -15.08
N TRP A 68 0.88 16.23 -14.03
CA TRP A 68 -0.59 16.25 -14.02
C TRP A 68 -1.11 17.67 -14.25
N THR A 69 -2.28 17.79 -14.89
CA THR A 69 -2.90 19.09 -15.13
C THR A 69 -3.57 19.59 -13.84
N ILE A 70 -3.19 20.77 -13.37
CA ILE A 70 -3.91 21.45 -12.28
C ILE A 70 -5.28 21.91 -12.82
N ARG A 71 -6.36 21.51 -12.15
CA ARG A 71 -7.73 21.93 -12.48
C ARG A 71 -8.36 22.57 -11.25
N GLN A 72 -8.45 23.90 -11.23
CA GLN A 72 -8.94 24.66 -10.08
C GLN A 72 -10.47 24.70 -9.95
N TYR A 73 -11.21 24.37 -11.02
CA TYR A 73 -12.67 24.48 -11.07
C TYR A 73 -13.17 25.81 -10.44
N ALA A 74 -12.61 26.93 -10.91
CA ALA A 74 -12.99 28.26 -10.46
C ALA A 74 -14.21 28.75 -11.25
N GLY A 75 -15.27 29.13 -10.52
CA GLY A 75 -16.55 29.57 -11.06
C GLY A 75 -17.69 29.18 -10.12
#